data_AF-M6ZJE8-F1
#
_entry.id   AF-M6ZJE8-F1
#
_cell.length_a   1.000
_cell.length_b   1.000
_cell.length_c   1.000
_cell.angle_alpha   90.00
_cell.angle_beta   90.00
_cell.angle_gamma   90.00
#
_symmetry.space_group_name_H-M   'P 1'
#
loop_
_entity.id
_entity.type
_entity.pdbx_description
1 polymer ?
#
loop_
_entity_poly.entity_id
_entity_poly.type
_entity_poly.pdbx_seq_one_letter_code
_entity_poly.pdbx_strand_id
1 'polypeptide(L)'
;MEKNVIQIILILVSCFGFLIYIPSVYLAWQQGLGEVVILDTLALLLVWFLLLLPNRFYKPKSYFLVSLIFILGCLLYTKIGLGGAGILWLFLVPVFCGIFLGRIITFWSYVITSLFVF
;
A
#
# COMPACT_ATOMS: atom_id res chain seq x y z
N MET A 1 5.83 1.68 21.88
CA MET A 1 5.23 0.55 21.12
C MET A 1 5.10 0.87 19.63
N GLU A 2 4.46 1.97 19.24
CA GLU A 2 4.15 2.30 17.83
C GLU A 2 5.35 2.34 16.87
N LYS A 3 6.51 2.81 17.34
CA LYS A 3 7.76 2.87 16.55
C LYS A 3 8.27 1.49 16.11
N ASN A 4 8.10 0.47 16.96
CA ASN A 4 8.55 -0.88 16.65
C ASN A 4 7.57 -1.56 15.69
N VAL A 5 6.27 -1.28 15.84
CA VAL A 5 5.20 -1.84 15.01
C VAL A 5 5.35 -1.40 13.55
N ILE A 6 5.62 -0.12 13.28
CA ILE A 6 5.87 0.37 11.91
C ILE A 6 7.08 -0.31 11.28
N GLN A 7 8.16 -0.47 12.04
CA GLN A 7 9.37 -1.10 11.52
C GLN A 7 9.16 -2.59 11.22
N ILE A 8 8.44 -3.31 12.09
CA ILE A 8 8.05 -4.71 11.86
C ILE A 8 7.14 -4.81 10.63
N ILE A 9 6.14 -3.93 10.49
CA ILE A 9 5.24 -3.92 9.34
C ILE A 9 6.01 -3.61 8.05
N LEU A 10 6.94 -2.66 8.05
CA LEU A 10 7.79 -2.38 6.88
C LEU A 10 8.65 -3.59 6.49
N ILE A 11 9.23 -4.30 7.47
CA ILE A 11 9.99 -5.53 7.21
C ILE A 11 9.09 -6.61 6.62
N LEU A 12 7.89 -6.81 7.19
CA LEU A 12 6.92 -7.77 6.66
C LEU A 12 6.48 -7.40 5.25
N VAL A 13 6.11 -6.14 5.01
CA VAL A 13 5.72 -5.63 3.68
C VAL A 13 6.87 -5.76 2.69
N SER A 14 8.12 -5.60 3.11
CA SER A 14 9.29 -5.83 2.25
C SER A 14 9.45 -7.31 1.89
N CYS A 15 9.43 -8.21 2.86
CA CYS A 15 9.59 -9.64 2.61
C CYS A 15 8.43 -10.23 1.80
N PHE A 16 7.19 -9.98 2.24
CA PHE A 16 6.00 -10.47 1.55
C PHE A 16 5.75 -9.72 0.24
N GLY A 17 6.04 -8.43 0.18
CA GLY A 17 5.95 -7.65 -1.05
C GLY A 17 6.88 -8.17 -2.14
N PHE A 18 8.10 -8.58 -1.79
CA PHE A 18 9.01 -9.21 -2.75
C PHE A 18 8.50 -10.58 -3.24
N LEU A 19 7.91 -11.38 -2.34
CA LEU A 19 7.29 -12.66 -2.72
C LEU A 19 6.09 -12.47 -3.64
N ILE A 20 5.23 -11.47 -3.37
CA ILE A 20 4.02 -11.18 -4.15
C ILE A 20 4.34 -10.44 -5.46
N TYR A 21 5.46 -9.72 -5.51
CA TYR A 21 5.93 -9.03 -6.72
C TYR A 21 6.14 -10.00 -7.89
N ILE A 22 6.69 -11.20 -7.64
CA ILE A 22 6.95 -12.21 -8.68
C ILE A 22 5.68 -12.61 -9.44
N PRO A 23 4.60 -13.12 -8.78
CA PRO A 23 3.36 -13.43 -9.49
C PRO A 23 2.66 -12.18 -10.04
N SER A 24 2.81 -11.01 -9.39
CA SER A 24 2.21 -9.75 -9.88
C SER A 24 2.80 -9.34 -11.23
N VAL A 25 4.14 -9.37 -11.37
CA VAL A 25 4.81 -9.06 -12.64
C VAL A 25 4.49 -10.07 -13.72
N TYR A 26 4.42 -11.36 -13.37
CA TYR A 26 4.04 -12.40 -14.31
C TYR A 26 2.63 -12.18 -14.88
N LEU A 27 1.66 -11.84 -14.01
CA LEU A 27 0.29 -11.54 -14.42
C LEU A 27 0.21 -10.25 -15.24
N ALA A 28 0.91 -9.20 -14.81
CA ALA A 28 0.95 -7.92 -15.53
C ALA A 28 1.57 -8.07 -16.93
N TRP A 29 2.58 -8.93 -17.08
CA TRP A 29 3.16 -9.26 -18.38
C TRP A 29 2.16 -10.01 -19.28
N GLN A 30 1.44 -10.99 -18.75
CA GLN A 30 0.39 -11.70 -19.52
C GLN A 30 -0.75 -10.78 -19.96
N GLN A 31 -1.13 -9.81 -19.13
CA GLN A 31 -2.21 -8.88 -19.42
C GLN A 31 -1.76 -7.65 -20.26
N GLY A 32 -0.46 -7.56 -20.61
CA GLY A 32 0.10 -6.41 -21.34
C GLY A 32 0.12 -5.11 -20.52
N LEU A 33 -0.09 -5.19 -19.20
CA LEU A 33 -0.20 -4.06 -18.29
C LEU A 33 1.18 -3.68 -17.75
N GLY A 34 2.07 -3.23 -18.63
CA GLY A 34 3.44 -2.81 -18.26
C GLY A 34 3.49 -1.69 -17.22
N GLU A 35 2.45 -0.84 -17.16
CA GLU A 35 2.31 0.20 -16.14
C GLU A 35 2.22 -0.36 -14.72
N VAL A 36 1.58 -1.52 -14.54
CA VAL A 36 1.42 -2.15 -13.22
C VAL A 36 2.77 -2.66 -12.71
N VAL A 37 3.62 -3.18 -13.60
CA VAL A 37 5.00 -3.59 -13.26
C VAL A 37 5.82 -2.39 -12.77
N ILE A 38 5.69 -1.24 -13.42
CA ILE A 38 6.40 -0.01 -13.03
C ILE A 38 5.87 0.48 -11.67
N LEU A 39 4.56 0.44 -11.46
CA LEU A 39 3.97 0.84 -10.17
C LEU A 39 4.41 -0.07 -9.02
N ASP A 40 4.40 -1.39 -9.23
CA ASP A 40 4.81 -2.36 -8.21
C ASP A 40 6.30 -2.26 -7.89
N THR A 41 7.16 -2.06 -8.90
CA THR A 41 8.60 -1.83 -8.69
C THR A 41 8.87 -0.54 -7.91
N LEU A 42 8.22 0.56 -8.30
CA LEU A 42 8.35 1.84 -7.59
C LEU A 42 7.86 1.72 -6.15
N ALA A 43 6.73 1.03 -5.92
CA ALA A 43 6.20 0.81 -4.59
C ALA A 43 7.19 0.05 -3.70
N LEU A 44 7.77 -1.02 -4.23
CA LEU A 44 8.72 -1.86 -3.49
C LEU A 44 10.02 -1.10 -3.18
N LEU A 45 10.54 -0.33 -4.14
CA LEU A 45 11.67 0.57 -3.92
C LEU A 45 11.38 1.63 -2.85
N LEU A 46 10.18 2.21 -2.85
CA LEU A 46 9.81 3.24 -1.89
C LEU A 46 9.67 2.65 -0.48
N VAL A 47 9.16 1.42 -0.35
CA VAL A 47 9.16 0.67 0.92
C VAL A 47 10.58 0.41 1.43
N TRP A 48 11.50 -0.01 0.55
CA TRP A 48 12.92 -0.18 0.92
C TRP A 48 13.58 1.13 1.34
N PHE A 49 13.29 2.22 0.62
CA PHE A 49 13.75 3.55 0.99
C PHE A 49 13.23 3.98 2.38
N LEU A 50 11.95 3.74 2.67
CA LEU A 50 11.35 4.01 3.98
C LEU A 50 11.95 3.13 5.09
N LEU A 51 12.43 1.92 4.76
CA LEU A 51 13.09 1.02 5.71
C LEU A 51 14.47 1.56 6.12
N LEU A 52 15.20 2.17 5.19
CA LEU A 52 16.51 2.79 5.43
C LEU A 52 16.44 4.06 6.30
N LEU A 53 15.31 4.76 6.32
CA LEU A 53 15.16 5.95 7.17
C LEU A 53 15.24 5.60 8.67
N PRO A 54 15.78 6.48 9.53
CA PRO A 54 15.85 6.22 10.97
C PRO A 54 14.46 6.14 11.62
N ASN A 55 14.31 5.24 12.60
CA ASN A 55 13.03 4.96 13.29
C ASN A 55 12.46 6.13 14.13
N ARG A 56 13.20 7.25 14.21
CA ARG A 56 12.71 8.53 14.73
C ARG A 56 11.47 9.03 13.97
N PHE A 57 11.41 8.79 12.65
CA PHE A 57 10.40 9.35 11.74
C PHE A 57 9.18 8.45 11.54
N TYR A 58 8.69 7.81 12.61
CA TYR A 58 7.59 6.85 12.51
C TYR A 58 6.27 7.48 12.00
N LYS A 59 5.91 8.69 12.45
CA LYS A 59 4.70 9.39 11.98
C LYS A 59 4.71 9.65 10.46
N PRO A 60 5.70 10.36 9.87
CA PRO A 60 5.68 10.59 8.43
C PRO A 60 5.82 9.29 7.62
N LYS A 61 6.52 8.27 8.12
CA LYS A 61 6.58 6.96 7.47
C LYS A 61 5.21 6.30 7.33
N SER A 62 4.38 6.35 8.38
CA SER A 62 3.03 5.77 8.30
C SER A 62 2.12 6.56 7.36
N TYR A 63 2.17 7.89 7.36
CA TYR A 63 1.45 8.70 6.36
C TYR A 63 1.86 8.33 4.93
N PHE A 64 3.17 8.22 4.67
CA PHE A 64 3.68 7.83 3.34
C PHE A 64 3.24 6.43 2.93
N LEU A 65 3.34 5.45 3.83
CA LEU A 65 2.95 4.07 3.56
C LEU A 65 1.46 3.97 3.24
N VAL A 66 0.61 4.61 4.05
CA VAL A 66 -0.85 4.62 3.83
C VAL A 66 -1.21 5.33 2.52
N SER A 67 -0.58 6.47 2.23
CA SER A 67 -0.79 7.18 0.96
C SER A 67 -0.38 6.34 -0.24
N LEU A 68 0.71 5.59 -0.13
CA LEU A 68 1.20 4.70 -1.18
C LEU A 68 0.20 3.56 -1.44
N ILE A 69 -0.32 2.93 -0.38
CA ILE A 69 -1.35 1.89 -0.50
C ILE A 69 -2.62 2.45 -1.16
N PHE A 70 -3.04 3.66 -0.79
CA PHE A 70 -4.21 4.30 -1.38
C PHE A 70 -4.03 4.57 -2.87
N ILE A 71 -2.88 5.14 -3.28
CA ILE A 71 -2.56 5.40 -4.68
C ILE A 71 -2.50 4.10 -5.49
N LEU A 72 -1.84 3.07 -4.95
CA LEU A 72 -1.83 1.72 -5.56
C LEU A 72 -3.24 1.16 -5.72
N GLY A 73 -4.06 1.25 -4.67
CA GLY A 73 -5.45 0.81 -4.71
C GLY A 73 -6.25 1.49 -5.83
N CYS A 74 -6.19 2.82 -5.92
CA CYS A 74 -6.86 3.57 -6.99
C CYS A 74 -6.33 3.22 -8.39
N LEU A 75 -5.01 3.12 -8.57
CA LEU A 75 -4.42 2.84 -9.88
C LEU A 75 -4.71 1.41 -10.34
N LEU A 76 -4.57 0.42 -9.46
CA LEU A 76 -4.90 -0.97 -9.75
C LEU A 76 -6.40 -1.14 -10.02
N TYR A 77 -7.25 -0.46 -9.23
CA TYR A 77 -8.70 -0.50 -9.45
C TYR A 77 -9.10 0.10 -10.81
N THR A 78 -8.51 1.22 -11.21
CA THR A 78 -8.82 1.84 -12.51
C THR A 78 -8.28 1.06 -13.71
N LYS A 79 -7.13 0.38 -13.57
CA LYS A 79 -6.48 -0.34 -14.68
C LYS A 79 -6.95 -1.78 -14.84
N ILE A 80 -7.20 -2.49 -13.74
CA ILE A 80 -7.56 -3.92 -13.74
C ILE A 80 -9.06 -4.11 -13.41
N GLY A 81 -9.72 -3.10 -12.83
CA GLY A 81 -11.12 -3.18 -12.43
C GLY A 81 -11.35 -4.09 -11.23
N LEU A 82 -12.58 -4.60 -11.12
CA LEU A 82 -13.06 -5.49 -10.04
C LEU A 82 -12.32 -6.84 -9.98
N GLY A 83 -11.69 -7.27 -11.08
CA GLY A 83 -10.90 -8.51 -11.11
C GLY A 83 -9.49 -8.38 -10.50
N GLY A 84 -9.07 -7.16 -10.18
CA GLY A 84 -7.73 -6.88 -9.64
C GLY A 84 -7.67 -6.80 -8.12
N ALA A 85 -6.46 -6.87 -7.57
CA ALA A 85 -6.22 -6.69 -6.14
C ALA A 85 -6.47 -5.25 -5.64
N GLY A 86 -6.78 -4.29 -6.51
CA GLY A 86 -6.98 -2.88 -6.17
C GLY A 86 -8.02 -2.64 -5.08
N ILE A 87 -9.11 -3.41 -5.08
CA ILE A 87 -10.17 -3.29 -4.07
C ILE A 87 -9.70 -3.73 -2.68
N LEU A 88 -8.84 -4.75 -2.60
CA LEU A 88 -8.25 -5.23 -1.35
C LEU A 88 -7.35 -4.14 -0.76
N TRP A 89 -6.55 -3.47 -1.61
CA TRP A 89 -5.71 -2.37 -1.17
C TRP A 89 -6.53 -1.19 -0.64
N LEU A 90 -7.62 -0.80 -1.32
CA LEU A 90 -8.52 0.24 -0.84
C LEU A 90 -9.17 -0.10 0.51
N PHE A 91 -9.57 -1.35 0.73
CA PHE A 91 -10.09 -1.80 2.03
C PHE A 91 -9.04 -1.82 3.15
N LEU A 92 -7.76 -2.03 2.83
CA LEU A 92 -6.67 -2.03 3.80
C LEU A 92 -6.29 -0.62 4.29
N VAL A 93 -6.54 0.43 3.50
CA VAL A 93 -6.24 1.83 3.85
C VAL A 93 -6.85 2.25 5.20
N PRO A 94 -8.17 2.13 5.46
CA PRO A 94 -8.76 2.52 6.73
C PRO A 94 -8.22 1.68 7.91
N VAL A 95 -7.89 0.40 7.69
CA VAL A 95 -7.31 -0.46 8.73
C VAL A 95 -5.94 0.07 9.16
N PHE A 96 -5.07 0.40 8.19
CA PHE A 96 -3.77 1.00 8.51
C PHE A 96 -3.89 2.40 9.12
N CYS A 97 -4.87 3.20 8.70
CA CYS A 97 -5.17 4.47 9.37
C CYS A 97 -5.55 4.27 10.84
N GLY A 98 -6.36 3.26 11.15
CA GLY A 98 -6.70 2.89 12.53
C GLY A 98 -5.49 2.56 13.39
N ILE A 99 -4.54 1.84 12.83
CA ILE A 99 -3.34 1.39 13.55
C ILE A 99 -2.35 2.54 13.77
N PHE A 100 -2.20 3.47 12.81
CA PHE A 100 -1.10 4.44 12.84
C PHE A 100 -1.48 5.92 13.01
N LEU A 101 -2.69 6.30 12.62
CA LEU A 101 -3.07 7.70 12.36
C LEU A 101 -4.20 8.19 13.26
N GLY A 102 -4.86 7.28 13.98
CA GLY A 102 -5.87 7.60 14.98
C GLY A 102 -7.29 7.70 14.40
N ARG A 103 -8.26 7.72 15.31
CA ARG A 103 -9.69 7.45 15.03
C ARG A 103 -10.34 8.39 14.02
N ILE A 104 -9.99 9.67 14.04
CA ILE A 104 -10.56 10.68 13.13
C ILE A 104 -10.11 10.42 11.69
N ILE A 105 -8.82 10.13 11.49
CA ILE A 105 -8.27 9.85 10.16
C ILE A 105 -8.84 8.53 9.62
N THR A 106 -9.00 7.51 10.46
CA THR A 106 -9.67 6.25 10.10
C THR A 106 -11.08 6.45 9.55
N PHE A 107 -11.88 7.29 10.21
CA PHE A 107 -13.26 7.54 9.79
C PHE A 107 -13.29 8.21 8.41
N TRP A 108 -12.49 9.25 8.22
CA TRP A 108 -12.38 9.92 6.92
C TRP A 108 -11.84 9.01 5.82
N SER A 109 -10.81 8.20 6.11
CA SER A 109 -10.29 7.24 5.15
C SER A 109 -11.33 6.20 4.75
N TYR A 110 -12.15 5.73 5.69
CA TYR A 110 -13.23 4.79 5.39
C TYR A 110 -14.29 5.40 4.46
N VAL A 111 -14.71 6.64 4.73
CA VAL A 111 -15.66 7.37 3.88
C VAL A 111 -15.10 7.53 2.47
N ILE A 112 -13.83 7.97 2.36
CA ILE A 112 -13.17 8.14 1.05
C ILE A 112 -13.09 6.82 0.31
N THR A 113 -12.60 5.75 0.94
CA THR A 113 -12.48 4.44 0.28
C THR A 113 -13.82 3.87 -0.13
N SER A 114 -14.89 4.10 0.64
CA SER A 114 -16.23 3.68 0.27
C SER A 114 -16.74 4.39 -0.99
N LEU A 115 -16.41 5.67 -1.19
CA LEU A 115 -16.79 6.41 -2.41
C LEU A 115 -16.07 5.93 -3.67
N PHE A 116 -14.89 5.30 -3.54
CA PHE A 116 -14.16 4.74 -4.69
C PHE A 116 -14.57 3.30 -5.02
N VAL A 117 -15.21 2.60 -4.08
CA VAL A 117 -15.58 1.18 -4.19
C VAL A 117 -17.03 0.98 -4.62
N PHE A 118 -17.94 1.91 -4.27
CA PHE A 118 -19.35 1.92 -4.67
C PHE A 118 -19.59 2.87 -5.84
#